data_AF-A0A842N6K4-F1
#
_entry.id   AF-A0A842N6K4-F1
#
_cell.length_a   1.000
_cell.length_b   1.000
_cell.length_c   1.000
_cell.angle_alpha   90.00
_cell.angle_beta   90.00
_cell.angle_gamma   90.00
#
_symmetry.space_group_name_H-M   'P 1'
#
loop_
_entity.id
_entity.type
_entity.pdbx_description
1 polymer ?
#
loop_
_entity_poly.entity_id
_entity_poly.type
_entity_poly.pdbx_seq_one_letter_code
_entity_poly.pdbx_strand_id
1 'polypeptide(L)' 'MVDESPKEAEFLFEMVRERYGDLLSAEELEEVRKGVQGIAKAAEALRSVKLENGTEPFSIFKPYKKGA' A
#
# COMPACT_ATOMS: atom_id res chain seq x y z
N MET A 1 -20.82 -3.52 -1.91
CA MET A 1 -19.67 -2.58 -1.98
C MET A 1 -19.22 -2.56 -3.43
N VAL A 2 -19.04 -1.39 -4.03
CA VAL A 2 -18.51 -1.27 -5.39
C VAL A 2 -17.00 -1.53 -5.30
N ASP A 3 -16.47 -2.40 -6.16
CA ASP A 3 -15.02 -2.64 -6.27
C ASP A 3 -14.36 -1.37 -6.82
N GLU A 4 -13.85 -0.52 -5.90
CA GLU A 4 -13.14 0.72 -6.24
C GLU A 4 -11.63 0.49 -6.41
N SER A 5 -11.14 -0.73 -6.15
CA SER A 5 -9.73 -1.08 -6.25
C SER A 5 -9.09 -0.74 -7.62
N PRO A 6 -9.81 -0.83 -8.78
CA PRO A 6 -9.22 -0.46 -10.05
C PRO A 6 -9.01 1.05 -10.19
N LYS A 7 -9.93 1.87 -9.66
CA LYS A 7 -9.78 3.34 -9.69
C LYS A 7 -8.68 3.78 -8.74
N GLU A 8 -8.65 3.23 -7.53
CA GLU A 8 -7.59 3.49 -6.55
C GLU A 8 -6.21 3.10 -7.11
N ALA A 9 -6.10 1.93 -7.73
CA ALA A 9 -4.85 1.46 -8.32
C ALA A 9 -4.32 2.40 -9.43
N GLU A 10 -5.19 2.90 -10.30
CA GLU A 10 -4.77 3.85 -11.34
C GLU A 10 -4.30 5.19 -10.74
N PHE A 11 -5.02 5.74 -9.75
CA PHE A 11 -4.57 6.96 -9.05
C PHE A 11 -3.22 6.77 -8.36
N LEU A 12 -3.01 5.63 -7.69
CA LEU A 12 -1.75 5.31 -7.03
C LEU A 12 -0.61 5.10 -8.04
N PHE A 13 -0.90 4.45 -9.16
CA PHE A 13 0.08 4.28 -10.24
C PHE A 13 0.52 5.63 -10.82
N GLU A 14 -0.41 6.55 -11.05
CA GLU A 14 -0.09 7.89 -11.53
C GLU A 14 0.84 8.66 -10.58
N MET A 15 0.62 8.55 -9.26
CA MET A 15 1.52 9.13 -8.27
C MET A 15 2.93 8.52 -8.30
N VAL A 16 3.04 7.21 -8.55
CA VAL A 16 4.34 6.52 -8.67
C VAL A 16 5.03 6.94 -9.96
N ARG A 17 4.29 6.98 -11.08
CA ARG A 17 4.77 7.43 -12.39
C ARG A 17 5.28 8.87 -12.34
N GLU A 18 4.56 9.78 -11.68
CA GLU A 18 4.98 11.17 -11.56
C GLU A 18 6.30 11.32 -10.78
N ARG A 19 6.53 10.49 -9.76
CA ARG A 19 7.75 10.58 -8.92
C ARG A 19 8.96 9.85 -9.47
N TYR A 20 8.73 8.74 -10.17
CA TYR A 20 9.78 7.77 -10.50
C TYR A 20 9.77 7.34 -11.97
N GLY A 21 8.82 7.80 -12.78
CA GLY A 21 8.64 7.35 -14.16
C GLY A 21 9.85 7.61 -15.05
N ASP A 22 10.56 8.73 -14.83
CA ASP A 22 11.78 9.07 -15.57
C ASP A 22 12.96 8.12 -15.31
N LEU A 23 12.87 7.27 -14.28
CA LEU A 23 13.88 6.28 -13.92
C LEU A 23 13.59 4.88 -14.49
N LEU A 24 12.46 4.70 -15.17
CA LEU A 24 11.95 3.39 -15.57
C LEU A 24 11.74 3.33 -17.08
N SER A 25 12.03 2.16 -17.66
CA SER A 25 11.60 1.86 -19.02
C SER A 25 10.08 1.72 -19.09
N ALA A 26 9.53 1.73 -20.31
CA ALA A 26 8.09 1.50 -20.52
C ALA A 26 7.67 0.11 -19.99
N GLU A 27 8.51 -0.91 -20.18
CA GLU A 27 8.25 -2.27 -19.69
C GLU A 27 8.27 -2.33 -18.16
N GLU A 28 9.24 -1.67 -17.52
CA GLU A 28 9.32 -1.60 -16.05
C GLU A 28 8.12 -0.83 -15.47
N LEU A 29 7.68 0.22 -16.15
CA LEU A 29 6.52 1.00 -15.74
C LEU A 29 5.22 0.18 -15.82
N GLU A 30 5.06 -0.68 -16.82
CA GLU A 30 3.93 -1.61 -16.90
C GLU A 30 3.97 -2.66 -15.78
N GLU A 31 5.15 -3.16 -15.40
CA GLU A 31 5.28 -4.06 -14.26
C GLU A 31 4.95 -3.35 -12.93
N VAL A 32 5.35 -2.08 -12.77
CA VAL A 32 4.93 -1.26 -11.63
C VAL A 32 3.41 -1.11 -11.59
N ARG A 33 2.77 -0.85 -12.72
CA ARG A 33 1.30 -0.75 -12.80
C ARG A 33 0.60 -2.02 -12.31
N LYS A 34 1.06 -3.19 -12.76
CA LYS A 34 0.56 -4.50 -12.30
C LYS A 34 0.80 -4.70 -10.80
N GLY A 35 1.98 -4.30 -10.31
CA GLY A 35 2.32 -4.34 -8.88
C GLY A 35 1.37 -3.50 -8.03
N VAL A 36 1.09 -2.26 -8.45
CA VAL A 36 0.15 -1.35 -7.77
C VAL A 36 -1.27 -1.94 -7.74
N GLN A 37 -1.74 -2.53 -8.84
CA GLN A 37 -3.04 -3.22 -8.88
C GLN A 37 -3.10 -4.39 -7.88
N GLY A 38 -2.05 -5.19 -7.79
CA GLY A 38 -1.94 -6.29 -6.82
C GLY A 38 -1.98 -5.79 -5.37
N ILE A 39 -1.26 -4.70 -5.07
CA ILE A 39 -1.24 -4.09 -3.73
C ILE A 39 -2.61 -3.49 -3.38
N ALA A 40 -3.26 -2.78 -4.29
CA ALA A 40 -4.57 -2.18 -4.05
C ALA A 40 -5.63 -3.26 -3.72
N LYS A 41 -5.62 -4.37 -4.48
CA LYS A 41 -6.49 -5.52 -4.21
C LYS A 41 -6.20 -6.17 -2.84
N ALA A 42 -4.92 -6.33 -2.49
CA ALA A 42 -4.55 -6.85 -1.17
C ALA A 42 -4.97 -5.89 -0.04
N ALA A 43 -4.82 -4.59 -0.24
CA ALA A 43 -5.23 -3.56 0.71
C ALA A 43 -6.75 -3.56 0.92
N GLU A 44 -7.55 -3.76 -0.12
CA GLU A 44 -9.00 -3.95 0.01
C GLU A 44 -9.35 -5.13 0.90
N ALA A 45 -8.68 -6.27 0.72
CA ALA A 45 -8.85 -7.43 1.58
C ALA A 45 -8.48 -7.12 3.04
N LEU A 46 -7.39 -6.39 3.28
CA LEU A 46 -6.99 -5.97 4.63
C LEU A 46 -8.00 -4.99 5.26
N ARG A 47 -8.58 -4.07 4.49
CA ARG A 47 -9.62 -3.14 4.96
C ARG A 47 -10.91 -3.83 5.37
N SER A 48 -11.15 -5.05 4.88
CA SER A 48 -12.31 -5.85 5.30
C SER A 48 -12.16 -6.45 6.71
N VAL A 49 -10.95 -6.45 7.28
CA VAL A 49 -10.70 -6.93 8.64
C VAL A 49 -11.27 -5.92 9.64
N LYS A 50 -12.21 -6.36 10.47
CA LYS A 50 -12.77 -5.53 11.54
C LYS A 50 -11.73 -5.34 12.64
N LEU A 51 -11.41 -4.08 12.93
CA LEU A 51 -10.58 -3.69 14.08
C LEU A 51 -11.46 -3.05 15.14
N GLU A 52 -11.24 -3.41 16.40
CA GLU A 52 -11.87 -2.75 17.54
C GLU A 52 -11.05 -1.51 17.95
N ASN A 53 -11.73 -0.49 18.48
CA ASN A 53 -11.04 0.68 19.05
C ASN A 53 -10.13 0.22 20.19
N GLY A 54 -8.82 0.48 20.07
CA GLY A 54 -7.80 -0.01 21.01
C GLY A 54 -7.02 -1.23 20.54
N THR A 55 -7.27 -1.74 19.32
CA THR A 55 -6.39 -2.75 18.71
C THR A 55 -5.01 -2.16 18.48
N GLU A 56 -4.02 -2.63 19.26
CA GLU A 56 -2.65 -2.13 19.16
C GLU A 56 -1.98 -2.56 17.85
N PRO A 57 -1.08 -1.74 17.28
CA PRO A 57 -0.23 -2.16 16.17
C PRO A 57 0.64 -3.36 16.54
N PHE A 58 1.01 -4.18 15.55
CA PHE A 58 1.91 -5.33 15.76
C PHE A 58 3.23 -4.95 16.46
N SER A 59 3.77 -3.77 16.12
CA SER A 59 4.95 -3.23 16.77
C SER A 59 4.57 -2.02 17.61
N ILE A 60 4.72 -2.16 18.93
CA ILE A 60 4.55 -1.06 19.88
C ILE A 60 5.93 -0.51 20.19
N PHE A 61 6.08 0.80 20.08
CA PHE A 61 7.31 1.48 20.46
C PHE A 61 7.61 1.21 21.94
N LYS A 62 8.78 0.61 22.20
CA LYS A 62 9.32 0.45 23.55
C LYS A 62 10.60 1.28 23.64
N PRO A 63 10.61 2.35 24.44
CA PRO A 63 11.83 3.13 24.61
C PRO A 63 12.91 2.25 25.23
N TYR A 64 14.14 2.42 24.75
CA TYR A 64 15.29 1.76 25.34
C TYR A 64 15.44 2.15 26.82
N LYS A 65 15.58 1.16 27.70
CA LYS A 65 15.92 1.35 29.11
C LYS A 65 17.17 0.55 29.43
N LYS A 66 18.21 1.21 29.93
CA LYS A 66 19.39 0.53 30.45
C LYS A 66 19.01 -0.20 31.75
N GLY A 67 19.06 -1.53 31.76
CA GLY A 67 18.84 -2.36 32.94
C GLY A 67 17.44 -2.98 33.10
N ALA A 68 16.68 -3.12 32.00
CA ALA A 68 15.52 -4.01 31.96
C ALA A 68 15.92 -5.42 31.51
#